data_AF-A0A4S8KUR9-F1
#
_entry.id   AF-A0A4S8KUR9-F1
#
_cell.length_a   1.000
_cell.length_b   1.000
_cell.length_c   1.000
_cell.angle_alpha   90.00
_cell.angle_beta   90.00
_cell.angle_gamma   90.00
#
_symmetry.space_group_name_H-M   'P 1'
#
loop_
_entity.id
_entity.type
_entity.pdbx_description
1 polymer ?
#
loop_
_entity_poly.entity_id
_entity_poly.type
_entity_poly.pdbx_seq_one_letter_code
_entity_poly.pdbx_strand_id
1 'polypeptide(L)' 'PFDFGHMTVYLQVHVIENPAYDILLGRPFDAVTRCVAHNGRDGSQTLTLHCPNSDRTIVVPTSERGKARPVLV' A
#
# COMPACT_ATOMS: atom_id res chain seq x y z
N PRO A 1 11.35 0.96 9.08
CA PRO A 1 11.11 -0.05 8.00
C PRO A 1 9.60 -0.31 7.93
N PHE A 2 9.04 -0.47 6.75
CA PHE A 2 7.61 -0.77 6.57
C PHE A 2 7.44 -2.26 6.37
N ASP A 3 6.61 -2.89 7.17
CA ASP A 3 6.33 -4.32 7.09
C ASP A 3 4.92 -4.55 6.52
N PHE A 4 4.85 -5.30 5.43
CA PHE A 4 3.62 -5.75 4.80
C PHE A 4 3.41 -7.26 5.02
N GLY A 5 3.89 -7.79 6.16
CA GLY A 5 3.77 -9.18 6.58
C GLY A 5 4.93 -10.03 6.10
N HIS A 6 4.96 -10.36 4.80
CA HIS A 6 6.05 -11.16 4.21
C HIS A 6 7.06 -10.33 3.42
N MET A 7 6.96 -9.00 3.52
CA MET A 7 7.76 -8.06 2.75
C MET A 7 8.10 -6.85 3.61
N THR A 8 9.38 -6.67 3.89
CA THR A 8 9.90 -5.45 4.52
C THR A 8 10.45 -4.52 3.46
N VAL A 9 9.94 -3.29 3.42
CA VAL A 9 10.34 -2.26 2.46
C VAL A 9 10.96 -1.07 3.19
N TYR A 10 12.09 -0.61 2.69
CA TYR A 10 12.73 0.62 3.16
C TYR A 10 12.33 1.75 2.23
N LEU A 11 11.51 2.67 2.76
CA LEU A 11 10.94 3.78 2.01
C LEU A 11 11.31 5.08 2.69
N GLN A 12 11.69 6.07 1.89
CA GLN A 12 11.74 7.45 2.34
C GLN A 12 10.32 7.98 2.37
N VAL A 13 9.88 8.44 3.54
CA VAL A 13 8.55 9.01 3.75
C VAL A 13 8.65 10.47 4.13
N HIS A 14 7.67 11.24 3.67
CA HIS A 14 7.50 12.63 4.08
C HIS A 14 6.25 12.73 4.95
N VAL A 15 6.40 13.24 6.17
CA VAL A 15 5.32 13.40 7.14
C VAL A 15 4.86 14.85 7.11
N ILE A 16 3.58 15.07 6.83
CA ILE A 16 2.93 16.37 6.76
C ILE A 16 1.83 16.40 7.82
N GLU A 17 1.61 17.55 8.45
CA GLU A 17 0.50 17.75 9.39
C GLU A 17 -0.83 18.01 8.65
N ASN A 18 -1.90 17.37 9.13
CA ASN A 18 -3.27 17.52 8.62
C ASN A 18 -3.49 17.32 7.10
N PRO A 19 -2.91 16.28 6.45
CA PRO A 19 -3.20 15.98 5.05
C PRO A 19 -4.64 15.47 4.85
N ALA A 20 -5.16 15.63 3.64
CA ALA A 20 -6.46 15.10 3.22
C ALA A 20 -6.49 13.56 3.05
N TYR A 21 -5.37 12.89 3.29
CA TYR A 21 -5.15 11.45 3.12
C TYR A 21 -4.25 10.95 4.25
N ASP A 22 -4.35 9.67 4.61
CA ASP A 22 -3.48 9.10 5.65
C ASP A 22 -2.11 8.71 5.07
N ILE A 23 -2.08 8.17 3.86
CA ILE A 23 -0.88 7.69 3.17
C ILE A 23 -1.01 8.02 1.69
N LEU A 24 0.02 8.63 1.11
CA LEU A 24 0.16 8.81 -0.33
C LEU A 24 1.31 7.93 -0.83
N LEU A 25 0.99 6.97 -1.70
CA LEU A 25 1.97 6.10 -2.32
C LEU A 25 2.51 6.77 -3.58
N GLY A 26 3.77 7.19 -3.52
CA GLY A 26 4.44 7.82 -4.65
C GLY A 26 5.18 6.82 -5.55
N ARG A 27 5.79 7.36 -6.61
CA ARG A 27 6.65 6.60 -7.53
C ARG A 27 7.77 5.77 -6.87
N PRO A 28 8.43 6.22 -5.77
CA PRO A 28 9.44 5.39 -5.10
C PRO A 28 8.88 4.08 -4.54
N PHE A 29 7.66 4.13 -4.00
CA PHE A 29 6.97 2.93 -3.54
C PHE A 29 6.69 1.99 -4.73
N ASP A 30 6.08 2.54 -5.77
CA ASP A 30 5.73 1.80 -6.98
C ASP A 30 6.96 1.17 -7.67
N ALA A 31 8.09 1.88 -7.74
CA ALA A 31 9.32 1.35 -8.32
C ALA A 31 9.88 0.14 -7.55
N VAL A 32 9.76 0.14 -6.21
CA VAL A 32 10.29 -0.93 -5.36
C VAL A 32 9.35 -2.14 -5.35
N THR A 33 8.05 -1.91 -5.29
CA THR A 33 7.05 -2.99 -5.16
C THR A 33 6.43 -3.41 -6.48
N ARG A 34 6.70 -2.69 -7.58
CA ARG A 34 6.01 -2.81 -8.88
C ARG A 34 4.49 -2.96 -8.70
N CYS A 35 3.88 -2.07 -7.91
CA CYS A 35 2.51 -2.33 -7.45
C CYS A 35 1.50 -2.20 -8.58
N VAL A 36 0.42 -2.97 -8.50
CA VAL A 36 -0.69 -2.90 -9.45
C VAL A 36 -1.98 -2.58 -8.69
N ALA A 37 -2.64 -1.50 -9.08
CA ALA A 37 -3.94 -1.13 -8.54
C ALA A 37 -5.06 -1.85 -9.30
N HIS A 38 -5.96 -2.49 -8.54
CA HIS A 38 -7.18 -3.10 -9.07
C HIS A 38 -8.39 -2.35 -8.54
N ASN A 39 -9.22 -1.86 -9.46
CA ASN A 39 -10.43 -1.11 -9.14
C ASN A 39 -11.65 -2.01 -9.32
N GLY A 40 -12.37 -2.23 -8.23
CA GLY A 40 -13.67 -2.89 -8.22
C GLY A 40 -14.78 -1.98 -8.74
N ARG A 41 -15.81 -2.57 -9.33
CA ARG A 41 -17.01 -1.83 -9.79
C ARG A 41 -17.84 -1.26 -8.64
N ASP A 42 -17.70 -1.83 -7.45
CA ASP A 42 -18.32 -1.42 -6.20
C ASP A 42 -17.60 -0.24 -5.53
N GLY A 43 -16.54 0.30 -6.16
CA GLY A 43 -15.72 1.36 -5.60
C GLY A 43 -14.64 0.85 -4.64
N SER A 44 -14.55 -0.45 -4.42
CA SER A 44 -13.41 -1.04 -3.72
C SER A 44 -12.15 -0.92 -4.57
N GLN A 45 -11.00 -0.81 -3.91
CA GLN A 45 -9.72 -0.83 -4.59
C GLN A 45 -8.73 -1.66 -3.78
N THR A 46 -7.95 -2.49 -4.45
CA THR A 46 -6.86 -3.28 -3.87
C THR A 46 -5.54 -2.96 -4.57
N LEU A 47 -4.44 -3.12 -3.84
CA LEU A 47 -3.09 -2.97 -4.34
C LEU A 47 -2.38 -4.31 -4.26
N THR A 48 -1.88 -4.78 -5.40
CA THR A 48 -1.05 -5.97 -5.51
C THR A 48 0.41 -5.52 -5.43
N LEU A 49 1.12 -5.91 -4.39
CA LEU A 49 2.54 -5.60 -4.16
C LEU A 49 3.39 -6.81 -4.52
N HIS A 50 4.40 -6.62 -5.37
CA HIS A 50 5.39 -7.63 -5.69
C HIS A 50 6.64 -7.40 -4.85
N CYS A 51 7.06 -8.43 -4.11
CA CYS A 51 8.30 -8.34 -3.36
C CYS A 51 9.49 -8.33 -4.33
N PRO A 52 10.44 -7.37 -4.23
CA PRO A 52 11.63 -7.39 -5.06
C PRO A 52 12.64 -8.44 -4.59
N ASN A 53 12.56 -8.84 -3.32
CA ASN A 53 13.49 -9.77 -2.70
C ASN A 53 13.00 -11.24 -2.74
N SER A 54 11.76 -11.48 -3.18
CA SER A 54 11.18 -12.81 -3.29
C SER A 54 10.08 -12.83 -4.35
N ASP A 55 9.78 -13.99 -4.95
CA ASP A 55 8.68 -14.11 -5.93
C ASP A 55 7.27 -14.09 -5.28
N ARG A 56 7.14 -13.49 -4.09
CA ARG A 56 5.88 -13.39 -3.36
C ARG A 56 5.14 -12.13 -3.75
N THR A 57 3.82 -12.26 -3.77
CA THR A 57 2.88 -11.18 -4.03
C THR A 57 1.95 -11.03 -2.85
N ILE A 58 1.68 -9.80 -2.43
CA ILE A 58 0.81 -9.46 -1.30
C ILE A 58 -0.32 -8.58 -1.84
N VAL A 59 -1.56 -8.84 -1.42
CA VAL A 59 -2.72 -8.02 -1.79
C VAL A 59 -3.14 -7.21 -0.57
N VAL A 60 -3.15 -5.89 -0.72
CA VAL A 60 -3.50 -4.94 0.33
C VAL A 60 -4.79 -4.23 -0.06
N PRO A 61 -5.89 -4.35 0.70
CA PRO A 61 -7.09 -3.56 0.45
C PRO A 61 -6.83 -2.08 0.78
N THR A 62 -7.46 -1.20 0.02
CA THR A 62 -7.52 0.23 0.35
C THR A 62 -8.86 0.57 0.97
N SER A 63 -8.90 1.62 1.77
CA SER A 63 -10.12 2.10 2.43
C SER A 63 -10.20 3.60 2.33
N GLU A 64 -11.41 4.14 2.24
CA GLU A 64 -11.62 5.58 2.34
C GLU A 64 -11.14 6.11 3.70
N ARG A 65 -10.68 7.36 3.70
CA ARG A 65 -10.22 8.04 4.90
C ARG A 65 -11.35 8.10 5.94
N GLY A 66 -11.04 7.71 7.17
CA GLY A 66 -12.00 7.71 8.28
C GLY A 66 -12.88 6.46 8.38
N LYS A 67 -12.82 5.54 7.40
CA LYS A 67 -13.41 4.20 7.55
C LYS A 67 -12.43 3.26 8.26
N ALA A 68 -12.95 2.33 9.04
CA ALA A 68 -12.13 1.34 9.74
C ALA A 68 -11.30 0.55 8.73
N ARG A 69 -9.99 0.47 9.00
CA ARG A 69 -9.07 -0.33 8.18
C ARG A 69 -9.34 -1.80 8.48
N PRO A 70 -9.55 -2.66 7.46
CA PRO A 70 -9.49 -4.09 7.68
C PRO A 70 -8.09 -4.41 8.23
N VAL A 71 -8.03 -5.01 9.41
CA VAL A 71 -6.76 -5.51 9.95
C VAL A 71 -6.35 -6.68 9.05
N LEU A 72 -5.22 -6.56 8.37
CA LEU A 72 -4.57 -7.70 7.74
C LEU A 72 -4.05 -8.58 8.88
N VAL A 73 -4.71 -9.72 9.10
CA VAL A 73 -4.27 -10.82 9.96
C VAL A 73 -3.51 -11.83 9.11
#